data_AF-A0A5E4RQR1-F1
#
_entry.id   AF-A0A5E4RQR1-F1
#
_cell.length_a   1.000
_cell.length_b   1.000
_cell.length_c   1.000
_cell.angle_alpha   90.00
_cell.angle_beta   90.00
_cell.angle_gamma   90.00
#
_symmetry.space_group_name_H-M   'P 1'
#
loop_
_entity.id
_entity.type
_entity.pdbx_description
1 polymer ?
#
loop_
_entity_poly.entity_id
_entity_poly.type
_entity_poly.pdbx_seq_one_letter_code
_entity_poly.pdbx_strand_id
1 'polypeptide(L)'
;MNIVILAAGMGKRMRSKLPKVLQPLAGRPLLSHVIATARKLTPGQLIVVIGHGGDAVREAVAGDGVRFAEQAQQLGTGHAVQQAAPLLDESVPTLVLYGDVPLTRPETLQALLDAAGNDKLGVLTVDLENPTGYGRIVRDAAGNVLRIVEQKDANEAELAIREINTGIVVAPTRALKGWLSGLKNQNAQGEYYLTDVIACAVADGVPVVTTQPAFAWEPNGVNDKVQLAELERDYQRNAARALLAAGVTLIDPARFDLRGEIACGTDVAIDVNCVFEGHVTIGDGATIGANCVIRNSTIGAGTRIEAFSHLDGAVVGADAHVGPYARLRPGADLADEVHIGNFVEVKNASLAKGSKANHLAYVGDSTVGARVNIGAGTITCNYDGANKHRTVIEDDVFIGSDTQLVAPVTVRRGTTIAAGTTVWKDTPEDSLVLNGKTQEAKMGYVRPRKQKR
;
A
#
# COMPACT_ATOMS: atom_id res chain seq x y z
N MET A 1 2.57 -0.07 29.35
CA MET A 1 1.46 -1.00 29.05
C MET A 1 1.92 -2.16 28.20
N ASN A 2 1.18 -3.26 28.23
CA ASN A 2 1.29 -4.37 27.29
C ASN A 2 0.26 -4.21 26.16
N ILE A 3 0.56 -4.72 24.97
CA ILE A 3 -0.39 -4.87 23.86
C ILE A 3 -0.35 -6.31 23.37
N VAL A 4 -1.53 -6.91 23.24
CA VAL A 4 -1.74 -8.25 22.67
C VAL A 4 -2.57 -8.12 21.40
N ILE A 5 -2.07 -8.60 20.26
CA ILE A 5 -2.79 -8.62 18.98
C ILE A 5 -3.20 -10.04 18.66
N LEU A 6 -4.50 -10.28 18.53
CA LEU A 6 -5.05 -11.60 18.19
C LEU A 6 -4.98 -11.84 16.67
N ALA A 7 -4.20 -12.85 16.26
CA ALA A 7 -3.93 -13.16 14.85
C ALA A 7 -4.00 -14.68 14.52
N ALA A 8 -4.61 -15.49 15.40
CA ALA A 8 -4.65 -16.95 15.29
C ALA A 8 -5.81 -17.52 14.44
N GLY A 9 -6.69 -16.66 13.94
CA GLY A 9 -7.92 -17.08 13.24
C GLY A 9 -7.68 -17.64 11.83
N MET A 10 -8.33 -18.77 11.50
CA MET A 10 -8.17 -19.46 10.21
C MET A 10 -8.73 -18.71 8.99
N GLY A 11 -9.73 -17.83 9.16
CA GLY A 11 -10.30 -17.05 8.06
C GLY A 11 -10.97 -17.85 6.93
N LYS A 12 -11.66 -18.96 7.23
CA LYS A 12 -12.25 -19.87 6.23
C LYS A 12 -13.08 -19.15 5.14
N ARG A 13 -13.83 -18.10 5.51
CA ARG A 13 -14.66 -17.28 4.60
C ARG A 13 -13.85 -16.50 3.55
N MET A 14 -12.56 -16.28 3.77
CA MET A 14 -11.67 -15.62 2.79
C MET A 14 -11.38 -16.49 1.56
N ARG A 15 -11.59 -17.82 1.65
CA ARG A 15 -11.26 -18.80 0.60
C ARG A 15 -9.85 -18.57 0.03
N SER A 16 -8.86 -18.36 0.90
CA SER A 16 -7.48 -18.05 0.54
C SER A 16 -6.50 -18.98 1.24
N LYS A 17 -5.37 -19.27 0.59
CA LYS A 17 -4.22 -19.93 1.23
C LYS A 17 -3.48 -19.00 2.18
N LEU A 18 -3.58 -17.68 1.96
CA LEU A 18 -2.95 -16.67 2.78
C LEU A 18 -3.78 -16.45 4.06
N PRO A 19 -3.19 -16.50 5.26
CA PRO A 19 -3.87 -16.21 6.52
C PRO A 19 -4.66 -14.90 6.45
N LYS A 20 -5.80 -14.84 7.14
CA LYS A 20 -6.72 -13.69 7.11
C LYS A 20 -6.01 -12.36 7.37
N VAL A 21 -5.21 -12.33 8.43
CA VAL A 21 -4.47 -11.16 8.90
C VAL A 21 -3.36 -10.71 7.94
N LEU A 22 -2.98 -11.55 6.96
CA LEU A 22 -2.01 -11.22 5.93
C LEU A 22 -2.62 -10.74 4.62
N GLN A 23 -3.95 -10.70 4.53
CA GLN A 23 -4.64 -10.17 3.35
C GLN A 23 -4.29 -8.69 3.18
N PRO A 24 -4.10 -8.21 1.94
CA PRO A 24 -3.64 -6.84 1.71
C PRO A 24 -4.79 -5.84 1.83
N LEU A 25 -4.52 -4.73 2.51
CA LEU A 25 -5.27 -3.49 2.52
C LEU A 25 -4.29 -2.37 2.15
N ALA A 26 -4.60 -1.60 1.11
CA ALA A 26 -3.72 -0.56 0.59
C ALA A 26 -2.27 -1.05 0.35
N GLY A 27 -2.14 -2.26 -0.21
CA GLY A 27 -0.84 -2.88 -0.50
C GLY A 27 -0.08 -3.44 0.70
N ARG A 28 -0.63 -3.38 1.92
CA ARG A 28 0.01 -3.88 3.16
C ARG A 28 -0.86 -4.91 3.89
N PRO A 29 -0.28 -5.92 4.56
CA PRO A 29 -1.05 -6.85 5.39
C PRO A 29 -1.92 -6.15 6.44
N LEU A 30 -3.14 -6.66 6.69
CA LEU A 30 -4.02 -6.14 7.77
C LEU A 30 -3.27 -6.03 9.11
N LEU A 31 -2.54 -7.08 9.48
CA LEU A 31 -1.76 -7.14 10.72
C LEU A 31 -0.70 -6.03 10.80
N SER A 32 -0.06 -5.71 9.66
CA SER A 32 0.99 -4.69 9.62
C SER A 32 0.42 -3.29 9.90
N HIS A 33 -0.84 -3.02 9.54
CA HIS A 33 -1.51 -1.77 9.93
C HIS A 33 -1.72 -1.72 11.45
N VAL A 34 -2.21 -2.81 12.05
CA VAL A 34 -2.46 -2.90 13.50
C VAL A 34 -1.16 -2.76 14.30
N ILE A 35 -0.09 -3.43 13.87
CA ILE A 35 1.24 -3.31 14.50
C ILE A 35 1.75 -1.87 14.40
N ALA A 36 1.62 -1.23 13.24
CA ALA A 36 2.05 0.16 13.06
C ALA A 36 1.29 1.12 13.98
N THR A 37 -0.03 0.95 14.12
CA THR A 37 -0.84 1.70 15.09
C THR A 37 -0.42 1.42 16.53
N ALA A 38 -0.29 0.15 16.92
CA ALA A 38 0.10 -0.24 18.27
C ALA A 38 1.46 0.33 18.68
N ARG A 39 2.41 0.41 17.75
CA ARG A 39 3.75 0.98 17.98
C ARG A 39 3.73 2.48 18.31
N LYS A 40 2.78 3.24 17.76
CA LYS A 40 2.63 4.67 18.07
C LYS A 40 2.27 4.91 19.53
N LEU A 41 1.73 3.90 20.22
CA LEU A 41 1.42 3.94 21.64
C LEU A 41 2.62 3.57 22.54
N THR A 42 3.80 3.29 21.96
CA THR A 42 5.04 2.98 22.69
C THR A 42 4.90 1.87 23.76
N PRO A 43 4.39 0.68 23.41
CA PRO A 43 4.17 -0.39 24.39
C PRO A 43 5.49 -0.96 24.92
N GLY A 44 5.49 -1.36 26.20
CA GLY A 44 6.63 -2.09 26.79
C GLY A 44 6.69 -3.55 26.32
N GLN A 45 5.52 -4.15 26.05
CA GLN A 45 5.39 -5.48 25.47
C GLN A 45 4.41 -5.42 24.30
N LEU A 46 4.81 -5.92 23.12
CA LEU A 46 3.94 -6.07 21.95
C LEU A 46 3.96 -7.54 21.52
N ILE A 47 2.84 -8.23 21.75
CA ILE A 47 2.71 -9.68 21.56
C ILE A 47 1.68 -9.95 20.48
N VAL A 48 2.03 -10.79 19.51
CA VAL A 48 1.11 -11.29 18.48
C VAL A 48 0.77 -12.74 18.79
N VAL A 49 -0.51 -13.03 18.98
CA VAL A 49 -0.99 -14.41 19.17
C VAL A 49 -1.24 -15.04 17.82
N ILE A 50 -0.41 -16.02 17.45
CA ILE A 50 -0.48 -16.73 16.18
C ILE A 50 -1.08 -18.12 16.37
N GLY A 51 -1.60 -18.70 15.29
CA GLY A 51 -2.18 -20.04 15.30
C GLY A 51 -2.01 -20.70 13.94
N HIS A 52 -3.12 -21.06 13.29
CA HIS A 52 -3.07 -21.64 11.94
C HIS A 52 -2.36 -20.71 10.94
N GLY A 53 -1.37 -21.24 10.22
CA GLY A 53 -0.54 -20.45 9.31
C GLY A 53 0.45 -19.50 10.01
N GLY A 54 0.77 -19.78 11.29
CA GLY A 54 1.61 -18.95 12.15
C GLY A 54 3.02 -18.68 11.59
N ASP A 55 3.61 -19.63 10.86
CA ASP A 55 4.94 -19.44 10.24
C ASP A 55 4.93 -18.30 9.22
N ALA A 56 3.92 -18.26 8.35
CA ALA A 56 3.76 -17.19 7.37
C ALA A 56 3.52 -15.83 8.06
N VAL A 57 2.77 -15.82 9.15
CA VAL A 57 2.55 -14.59 9.95
C VAL A 57 3.86 -14.14 10.58
N ARG A 58 4.62 -15.06 11.18
CA ARG A 58 5.91 -14.79 11.83
C ARG A 58 6.92 -14.23 10.83
N GLU A 59 7.02 -14.83 9.64
CA GLU A 59 7.89 -14.35 8.57
C GLU A 59 7.51 -12.94 8.11
N ALA A 60 6.20 -12.70 7.88
CA ALA A 60 5.71 -11.41 7.40
C ALA A 60 5.95 -10.23 8.36
N VAL A 61 6.04 -10.49 9.67
CA VAL A 61 6.25 -9.45 10.71
C VAL A 61 7.53 -9.63 11.51
N ALA A 62 8.48 -10.45 11.04
CA ALA A 62 9.72 -10.73 11.75
C ALA A 62 10.56 -9.47 12.02
N GLY A 63 10.56 -8.53 11.07
CA GLY A 63 11.25 -7.24 11.20
C GLY A 63 10.59 -6.28 12.18
N ASP A 64 9.36 -6.55 12.60
CA ASP A 64 8.59 -5.67 13.48
C ASP A 64 8.92 -5.89 14.96
N GLY A 65 9.94 -6.66 15.34
CA GLY A 65 10.38 -6.77 16.76
C GLY A 65 9.27 -7.13 17.77
N VAL A 66 8.27 -7.92 17.33
CA VAL A 66 7.16 -8.37 18.17
C VAL A 66 7.51 -9.69 18.87
N ARG A 67 6.89 -9.96 20.01
CA ARG A 67 6.91 -11.28 20.65
C ARG A 67 5.75 -12.11 20.14
N PHE A 68 5.91 -13.43 20.14
CA PHE A 68 4.86 -14.34 19.68
C PHE A 68 4.37 -15.23 20.82
N ALA A 69 3.06 -15.43 20.87
CA ALA A 69 2.42 -16.48 21.65
C ALA A 69 1.69 -17.42 20.68
N GLU A 70 1.76 -18.73 20.91
CA GLU A 70 1.15 -19.71 20.02
C GLU A 70 -0.15 -20.25 20.58
N GLN A 71 -1.22 -20.14 19.80
CA GLN A 71 -2.51 -20.76 20.04
C GLN A 71 -2.68 -21.97 19.12
N ALA A 72 -2.14 -23.11 19.55
CA ALA A 72 -2.18 -24.37 18.79
C ALA A 72 -3.63 -24.81 18.46
N GLN A 73 -4.55 -24.64 19.42
CA GLN A 73 -5.98 -24.96 19.28
C GLN A 73 -6.83 -23.68 19.37
N GLN A 74 -7.67 -23.42 18.36
CA GLN A 74 -8.52 -22.24 18.30
C GLN A 74 -9.77 -22.41 19.19
N LEU A 75 -9.57 -22.31 20.52
CA LEU A 75 -10.62 -22.46 21.54
C LEU A 75 -11.28 -21.13 21.95
N GLY A 76 -11.23 -20.10 21.10
CA GLY A 76 -11.82 -18.78 21.36
C GLY A 76 -10.80 -17.68 21.69
N THR A 77 -11.30 -16.44 21.78
CA THR A 77 -10.50 -15.21 22.00
C THR A 77 -9.92 -15.13 23.41
N GLY A 78 -10.65 -15.56 24.43
CA GLY A 78 -10.15 -15.63 25.80
C GLY A 78 -8.96 -16.59 25.91
N HIS A 79 -9.07 -17.78 25.29
CA HIS A 79 -7.97 -18.74 25.21
C HIS A 79 -6.74 -18.17 24.46
N ALA A 80 -6.96 -17.34 23.44
CA ALA A 80 -5.86 -16.70 22.71
C ALA A 80 -5.07 -15.73 23.62
N VAL A 81 -5.77 -14.89 24.40
CA VAL A 81 -5.11 -13.98 25.35
C VAL A 81 -4.43 -14.76 26.49
N GLN A 82 -4.99 -15.89 26.94
CA GLN A 82 -4.34 -16.77 27.92
C GLN A 82 -2.95 -17.22 27.45
N GLN A 83 -2.76 -17.51 26.15
CA GLN A 83 -1.44 -17.91 25.63
C GLN A 83 -0.40 -16.79 25.72
N ALA A 84 -0.84 -15.53 25.68
CA ALA A 84 0.04 -14.37 25.85
C ALA A 84 0.34 -14.07 27.32
N ALA A 85 -0.48 -14.54 28.27
CA ALA A 85 -0.39 -14.20 29.69
C ALA A 85 0.99 -14.38 30.34
N PRO A 86 1.78 -15.45 30.03
CA PRO A 86 3.13 -15.60 30.59
C PRO A 86 4.12 -14.51 30.15
N LEU A 87 3.84 -13.80 29.06
CA LEU A 87 4.72 -12.77 28.50
C LEU A 87 4.38 -11.35 28.99
N LEU A 88 3.25 -11.18 29.68
CA LEU A 88 2.72 -9.89 30.13
C LEU A 88 3.36 -9.43 31.44
N ASP A 89 3.73 -8.15 31.49
CA ASP A 89 4.12 -7.47 32.72
C ASP A 89 2.87 -7.11 33.54
N GLU A 90 2.76 -7.66 34.75
CA GLU A 90 1.61 -7.46 35.64
C GLU A 90 1.52 -6.06 36.25
N SER A 91 2.60 -5.28 36.21
CA SER A 91 2.65 -3.94 36.81
C SER A 91 1.96 -2.86 35.96
N VAL A 92 1.66 -3.16 34.70
CA VAL A 92 1.07 -2.24 33.73
C VAL A 92 -0.20 -2.84 33.12
N PRO A 93 -1.15 -2.03 32.61
CA PRO A 93 -2.36 -2.54 31.95
C PRO A 93 -2.04 -3.24 30.62
N THR A 94 -2.94 -4.13 30.19
CA THR A 94 -2.88 -4.83 28.89
C THR A 94 -4.03 -4.40 27.99
N LEU A 95 -3.68 -3.90 26.80
CA LEU A 95 -4.60 -3.60 25.70
C LEU A 95 -4.66 -4.80 24.74
N VAL A 96 -5.86 -5.25 24.40
CA VAL A 96 -6.09 -6.34 23.44
C VAL A 96 -6.65 -5.77 22.14
N LEU A 97 -6.00 -6.11 21.03
CA LEU A 97 -6.33 -5.70 19.66
C LEU A 97 -6.54 -6.92 18.77
N TYR A 98 -7.11 -6.69 17.59
CA TYR A 98 -7.44 -7.73 16.62
C TYR A 98 -6.67 -7.48 15.33
N GLY A 99 -5.96 -8.51 14.84
CA GLY A 99 -5.10 -8.39 13.65
C GLY A 99 -5.84 -8.18 12.33
N ASP A 100 -7.16 -8.28 12.35
CA ASP A 100 -8.07 -8.07 11.23
C ASP A 100 -8.89 -6.78 11.32
N VAL A 101 -8.59 -5.91 12.28
CA VAL A 101 -9.20 -4.58 12.47
C VAL A 101 -8.14 -3.49 12.19
N PRO A 102 -7.77 -3.28 10.91
CA PRO A 102 -6.58 -2.52 10.53
C PRO A 102 -6.74 -0.99 10.62
N LEU A 103 -7.96 -0.47 10.66
CA LEU A 103 -8.23 0.97 10.55
C LEU A 103 -8.35 1.70 11.89
N THR A 104 -8.17 1.00 13.01
CA THR A 104 -8.21 1.62 14.33
C THR A 104 -7.12 2.67 14.47
N ARG A 105 -7.48 3.85 14.97
CA ARG A 105 -6.55 4.98 15.10
C ARG A 105 -5.83 5.00 16.45
N PRO A 106 -4.59 5.51 16.50
CA PRO A 106 -3.86 5.70 17.76
C PRO A 106 -4.62 6.58 18.75
N GLU A 107 -5.28 7.64 18.26
CA GLU A 107 -6.02 8.58 19.10
C GLU A 107 -7.21 7.90 19.81
N THR A 108 -7.92 7.02 19.11
CA THR A 108 -9.02 6.23 19.66
C THR A 108 -8.52 5.27 20.75
N LEU A 109 -7.40 4.60 20.51
CA LEU A 109 -6.79 3.71 21.50
C LEU A 109 -6.26 4.48 22.71
N GLN A 110 -5.67 5.66 22.51
CA GLN A 110 -5.18 6.51 23.59
C GLN A 110 -6.34 6.99 24.48
N ALA A 111 -7.46 7.43 23.89
CA ALA A 111 -8.64 7.83 24.65
C ALA A 111 -9.19 6.68 25.53
N LEU A 112 -9.19 5.44 25.00
CA LEU A 112 -9.58 4.25 25.77
C LEU A 112 -8.63 4.00 26.95
N LEU A 113 -7.31 4.08 26.70
CA LEU A 113 -6.29 3.92 27.74
C LEU A 113 -6.43 4.98 28.84
N ASP A 114 -6.65 6.24 28.46
CA ASP A 114 -6.81 7.35 29.41
C ASP A 114 -8.07 7.19 30.26
N ALA A 115 -9.18 6.74 29.66
CA ALA A 115 -10.43 6.49 30.39
C ALA A 115 -10.29 5.34 31.41
N ALA A 116 -9.59 4.28 31.03
CA ALA A 116 -9.38 3.11 31.87
C ALA A 116 -8.34 3.36 32.99
N GLY A 117 -7.32 4.17 32.73
CA GLY A 117 -6.20 4.33 33.63
C GLY A 117 -5.47 3.00 33.88
N ASN A 118 -5.09 2.74 35.14
CA ASN A 118 -4.36 1.53 35.52
C ASN A 118 -5.22 0.50 36.27
N ASP A 119 -6.42 0.89 36.69
CA ASP A 119 -7.23 0.18 37.68
C ASP A 119 -8.64 -0.20 37.17
N LYS A 120 -9.07 0.31 36.00
CA LYS A 120 -10.39 0.01 35.42
C LYS A 120 -10.27 -0.87 34.19
N LEU A 121 -11.36 -1.57 33.87
CA LEU A 121 -11.52 -2.25 32.59
C LEU A 121 -12.14 -1.27 31.59
N GLY A 122 -11.44 -0.98 30.50
CA GLY A 122 -11.95 -0.18 29.39
C GLY A 122 -12.43 -1.06 28.23
N VAL A 123 -13.60 -0.75 27.67
CA VAL A 123 -14.12 -1.38 26.44
C VAL A 123 -14.37 -0.32 25.38
N LEU A 124 -13.87 -0.53 24.16
CA LEU A 124 -14.26 0.30 23.03
C LEU A 124 -15.60 -0.21 22.47
N THR A 125 -16.60 0.65 22.44
CA THR A 125 -17.95 0.34 21.95
C THR A 125 -18.29 1.21 20.75
N VAL A 126 -19.31 0.83 19.98
CA VAL A 126 -19.82 1.68 18.89
C VAL A 126 -21.32 1.46 18.74
N ASP A 127 -22.07 2.53 18.47
CA ASP A 127 -23.48 2.45 18.14
C ASP A 127 -23.64 2.19 16.63
N LEU A 128 -24.34 1.11 16.27
CA LEU A 128 -24.64 0.77 14.89
C LEU A 128 -26.14 0.83 14.62
N GLU A 129 -26.52 1.24 13.40
CA GLU A 129 -27.90 1.13 12.93
C GLU A 129 -28.35 -0.33 12.83
N ASN A 130 -27.44 -1.21 12.37
CA ASN A 130 -27.65 -2.65 12.30
C ASN A 130 -26.54 -3.40 13.05
N PRO A 131 -26.80 -3.87 14.29
CA PRO A 131 -25.81 -4.53 15.13
C PRO A 131 -25.69 -6.05 14.86
N THR A 132 -26.36 -6.57 13.83
CA THR A 132 -26.40 -8.02 13.54
C THR A 132 -25.01 -8.64 13.44
N GLY A 133 -24.77 -9.70 14.22
CA GLY A 133 -23.53 -10.47 14.21
C GLY A 133 -22.49 -10.06 15.26
N TYR A 134 -22.68 -8.94 15.95
CA TYR A 134 -21.79 -8.47 17.01
C TYR A 134 -22.25 -8.89 18.42
N GLY A 135 -21.38 -8.77 19.43
CA GLY A 135 -21.78 -8.84 20.83
C GLY A 135 -22.43 -7.53 21.30
N ARG A 136 -23.41 -7.60 22.19
CA ARG A 136 -24.20 -6.45 22.69
C ARG A 136 -23.70 -6.00 24.06
N ILE A 137 -23.59 -4.69 24.27
CA ILE A 137 -23.24 -4.10 25.57
C ILE A 137 -24.51 -4.01 26.42
N VAL A 138 -24.64 -4.87 27.43
CA VAL A 138 -25.78 -4.85 28.35
C VAL A 138 -25.46 -3.92 29.51
N ARG A 139 -26.32 -2.93 29.75
CA ARG A 139 -26.18 -1.95 30.83
C ARG A 139 -27.30 -2.07 31.86
N ASP A 140 -27.01 -1.67 33.11
CA ASP A 140 -28.03 -1.50 34.14
C ASP A 140 -28.81 -0.18 33.96
N ALA A 141 -29.80 0.06 34.83
CA ALA A 141 -30.63 1.27 34.80
C ALA A 141 -29.86 2.56 35.12
N ALA A 142 -28.67 2.46 35.75
CA ALA A 142 -27.79 3.58 36.03
C ALA A 142 -26.79 3.85 34.88
N GLY A 143 -26.82 3.02 33.83
CA GLY A 143 -25.95 3.12 32.65
C GLY A 143 -24.61 2.38 32.80
N ASN A 144 -24.38 1.63 33.88
CA ASN A 144 -23.15 0.87 34.06
C ASN A 144 -23.17 -0.40 33.22
N VAL A 145 -22.03 -0.77 32.64
CA VAL A 145 -21.90 -2.02 31.88
C VAL A 145 -21.98 -3.21 32.85
N LEU A 146 -22.86 -4.16 32.55
CA LEU A 146 -23.02 -5.40 33.32
C LEU A 146 -22.27 -6.57 32.69
N ARG A 147 -22.45 -6.76 31.38
CA ARG A 147 -21.86 -7.86 30.62
C ARG A 147 -21.93 -7.57 29.13
N ILE A 148 -21.22 -8.39 28.36
CA ILE A 148 -21.38 -8.47 26.91
C ILE A 148 -22.07 -9.80 26.59
N VAL A 149 -23.03 -9.79 25.68
CA VAL A 149 -23.70 -11.01 25.21
C VAL A 149 -23.50 -11.18 23.71
N GLU A 150 -22.97 -12.33 23.29
CA GLU A 150 -22.75 -12.64 21.88
C GLU A 150 -24.07 -12.84 21.14
N GLN A 151 -24.10 -12.55 19.84
CA GLN A 151 -25.30 -12.63 19.00
C GLN A 151 -26.04 -13.98 19.10
N LYS A 152 -25.32 -15.09 19.26
CA LYS A 152 -25.91 -16.43 19.32
C LYS A 152 -26.54 -16.77 20.67
N ASP A 153 -26.13 -16.06 21.72
CA ASP A 153 -26.55 -16.29 23.10
C ASP A 153 -27.52 -15.19 23.58
N ALA A 154 -27.76 -14.16 22.76
CA ALA A 154 -28.61 -13.02 23.07
C ALA A 154 -30.11 -13.33 22.89
N ASN A 155 -30.93 -12.87 23.84
CA ASN A 155 -32.39 -12.89 23.72
C ASN A 155 -32.93 -11.73 22.86
N GLU A 156 -34.23 -11.71 22.56
CA GLU A 156 -34.85 -10.68 21.69
C GLU A 156 -34.62 -9.24 22.18
N ALA A 157 -34.69 -9.00 23.50
CA ALA A 157 -34.46 -7.67 24.07
C ALA A 157 -32.98 -7.25 23.95
N GLU A 158 -32.07 -8.19 24.16
CA GLU A 158 -30.64 -7.97 23.99
C GLU A 158 -30.28 -7.73 22.52
N LEU A 159 -30.90 -8.46 21.58
CA LEU A 159 -30.68 -8.30 20.15
C LEU A 159 -31.09 -6.91 19.63
N ALA A 160 -32.02 -6.24 20.31
CA ALA A 160 -32.45 -4.87 20.01
C ALA A 160 -31.44 -3.79 20.44
N ILE A 161 -30.46 -4.12 21.29
CA ILE A 161 -29.39 -3.20 21.70
C ILE A 161 -28.55 -2.83 20.48
N ARG A 162 -28.29 -1.53 20.29
CA ARG A 162 -27.50 -0.98 19.18
C ARG A 162 -26.03 -0.75 19.50
N GLU A 163 -25.71 -0.62 20.79
CA GLU A 163 -24.33 -0.51 21.25
C GLU A 163 -23.66 -1.88 21.18
N ILE A 164 -22.63 -1.99 20.35
CA ILE A 164 -21.91 -3.24 20.15
C ILE A 164 -20.51 -3.23 20.73
N ASN A 165 -20.02 -4.43 21.02
CA ASN A 165 -18.64 -4.69 21.39
C ASN A 165 -17.74 -4.72 20.14
N THR A 166 -16.70 -3.90 20.12
CA THR A 166 -15.67 -3.94 19.07
C THR A 166 -14.64 -5.06 19.28
N GLY A 167 -14.59 -5.63 20.48
CA GLY A 167 -13.57 -6.57 20.93
C GLY A 167 -12.36 -5.89 21.59
N ILE A 168 -12.09 -4.62 21.28
CA ILE A 168 -10.93 -3.91 21.82
C ILE A 168 -11.18 -3.58 23.29
N VAL A 169 -10.31 -4.11 24.16
CA VAL A 169 -10.40 -3.94 25.61
C VAL A 169 -9.04 -3.62 26.21
N VAL A 170 -9.03 -2.84 27.29
CA VAL A 170 -7.87 -2.65 28.16
C VAL A 170 -8.26 -3.08 29.57
N ALA A 171 -7.37 -3.78 30.26
CA ALA A 171 -7.61 -4.21 31.64
C ALA A 171 -6.33 -4.19 32.48
N PRO A 172 -6.45 -4.06 33.82
CA PRO A 172 -5.33 -4.28 34.73
C PRO A 172 -4.83 -5.72 34.57
N THR A 173 -3.55 -5.90 34.22
CA THR A 173 -3.03 -7.21 33.79
C THR A 173 -3.19 -8.30 34.84
N ARG A 174 -2.98 -7.99 36.12
CA ARG A 174 -3.15 -8.96 37.21
C ARG A 174 -4.59 -9.47 37.30
N ALA A 175 -5.57 -8.57 37.26
CA ALA A 175 -6.99 -8.93 37.30
C ALA A 175 -7.39 -9.71 36.04
N LEU A 176 -6.93 -9.26 34.86
CA LEU A 176 -7.15 -9.93 33.59
C LEU A 176 -6.67 -11.39 33.62
N LYS A 177 -5.46 -11.67 34.14
CA LYS A 177 -4.97 -13.06 34.28
C LYS A 177 -5.88 -13.92 35.15
N GLY A 178 -6.37 -13.36 36.26
CA GLY A 178 -7.33 -14.02 37.15
C GLY A 178 -8.63 -14.37 36.42
N TRP A 179 -9.25 -13.38 35.77
CA TRP A 179 -10.49 -13.58 35.00
C TRP A 179 -10.33 -14.59 33.88
N LEU A 180 -9.24 -14.48 33.12
CA LEU A 180 -8.92 -15.42 32.05
C LEU A 180 -8.85 -16.86 32.57
N SER A 181 -8.23 -17.11 33.72
CA SER A 181 -8.13 -18.46 34.30
C SER A 181 -9.49 -19.06 34.71
N GLY A 182 -10.47 -18.21 35.03
CA GLY A 182 -11.82 -18.61 35.43
C GLY A 182 -12.83 -18.73 34.29
N LEU A 183 -12.43 -18.40 33.05
CA LEU A 183 -13.32 -18.48 31.90
C LEU A 183 -13.85 -19.90 31.69
N LYS A 184 -15.12 -19.99 31.30
CA LYS A 184 -15.79 -21.23 30.95
C LYS A 184 -16.16 -21.23 29.47
N ASN A 185 -16.39 -22.41 28.91
CA ASN A 185 -16.79 -22.58 27.52
C ASN A 185 -18.22 -23.14 27.39
N GLN A 186 -19.08 -22.84 28.36
CA GLN A 186 -20.47 -23.28 28.40
C GLN A 186 -21.38 -22.29 27.64
N ASN A 187 -21.17 -22.19 26.33
CA ASN A 187 -21.94 -21.32 25.43
C ASN A 187 -22.24 -22.04 24.11
N ALA A 188 -23.00 -21.40 23.21
CA ALA A 188 -23.41 -22.00 21.95
C ALA A 188 -22.26 -22.46 21.04
N GLN A 189 -21.02 -21.99 21.24
CA GLN A 189 -19.85 -22.37 20.42
C GLN A 189 -18.86 -23.29 21.12
N GLY A 190 -18.96 -23.48 22.44
CA GLY A 190 -17.97 -24.25 23.18
C GLY A 190 -16.60 -23.57 23.28
N GLU A 191 -16.55 -22.24 23.19
CA GLU A 191 -15.32 -21.44 23.15
C GLU A 191 -15.13 -20.59 24.43
N TYR A 192 -13.90 -20.25 24.78
CA TYR A 192 -13.61 -19.28 25.85
C TYR A 192 -13.69 -17.87 25.29
N TYR A 193 -14.75 -17.14 25.61
CA TYR A 193 -14.95 -15.78 25.12
C TYR A 193 -14.22 -14.76 25.98
N LEU A 194 -13.42 -13.89 25.34
CA LEU A 194 -12.82 -12.75 26.03
C LEU A 194 -13.88 -11.81 26.62
N THR A 195 -15.06 -11.74 26.00
CA THR A 195 -16.17 -10.88 26.42
C THR A 195 -16.70 -11.21 27.83
N ASP A 196 -16.48 -12.43 28.32
CA ASP A 196 -16.89 -12.83 29.66
C ASP A 196 -16.05 -12.16 30.77
N VAL A 197 -14.84 -11.64 30.47
CA VAL A 197 -14.02 -10.95 31.48
C VAL A 197 -14.67 -9.64 31.95
N ILE A 198 -15.60 -9.07 31.18
CA ILE A 198 -16.38 -7.90 31.59
C ILE A 198 -17.27 -8.25 32.79
N ALA A 199 -17.98 -9.38 32.73
CA ALA A 199 -18.82 -9.83 33.83
C ALA A 199 -17.98 -10.19 35.07
N CYS A 200 -16.77 -10.74 34.87
CA CYS A 200 -15.82 -10.97 35.96
C CYS A 200 -15.36 -9.67 36.62
N ALA A 201 -15.06 -8.63 35.83
CA ALA A 201 -14.67 -7.33 36.36
C ALA A 201 -15.77 -6.70 37.22
N VAL A 202 -17.02 -6.76 36.75
CA VAL A 202 -18.19 -6.30 37.51
C VAL A 202 -18.35 -7.08 38.82
N ALA A 203 -18.20 -8.40 38.79
CA ALA A 203 -18.29 -9.25 39.98
C ALA A 203 -17.18 -8.95 41.01
N ASP A 204 -15.98 -8.61 40.55
CA ASP A 204 -14.85 -8.23 41.40
C ASP A 204 -14.88 -6.75 41.82
N GLY A 205 -15.91 -6.00 41.44
CA GLY A 205 -16.05 -4.57 41.76
C GLY A 205 -15.06 -3.66 41.02
N VAL A 206 -14.42 -4.15 39.95
CA VAL A 206 -13.55 -3.35 39.10
C VAL A 206 -14.43 -2.52 38.15
N PRO A 207 -14.31 -1.17 38.15
CA PRO A 207 -15.14 -0.34 37.28
C PRO A 207 -14.94 -0.67 35.80
N VAL A 208 -16.04 -0.76 35.06
CA VAL A 208 -16.03 -0.92 33.61
C VAL A 208 -16.38 0.41 32.95
N VAL A 209 -15.46 0.95 32.16
CA VAL A 209 -15.63 2.21 31.42
C VAL A 209 -15.68 1.94 29.93
N THR A 210 -16.39 2.80 29.19
CA THR A 210 -16.52 2.68 27.74
C THR A 210 -16.08 3.96 27.05
N THR A 211 -15.46 3.81 25.88
CA THR A 211 -15.22 4.93 24.95
C THR A 211 -15.75 4.55 23.57
N GLN A 212 -15.92 5.53 22.69
CA GLN A 212 -16.35 5.31 21.31
C GLN A 212 -15.31 5.89 20.33
N PRO A 213 -15.11 5.27 19.16
CA PRO A 213 -14.22 5.81 18.14
C PRO A 213 -14.79 7.11 17.55
N ALA A 214 -13.92 7.96 16.99
CA ALA A 214 -14.35 9.16 16.29
C ALA A 214 -15.16 8.81 15.02
N PHE A 215 -14.86 7.66 14.41
CA PHE A 215 -15.60 7.15 13.27
C PHE A 215 -15.98 5.68 13.42
N ALA A 216 -17.23 5.36 13.06
CA ALA A 216 -17.79 4.01 13.18
C ALA A 216 -17.07 2.93 12.35
N TRP A 217 -16.28 3.31 11.33
CA TRP A 217 -15.51 2.37 10.51
C TRP A 217 -14.16 1.96 11.13
N GLU A 218 -13.64 2.68 12.12
CA GLU A 218 -12.35 2.38 12.77
C GLU A 218 -12.28 0.98 13.38
N PRO A 219 -13.32 0.48 14.07
CA PRO A 219 -13.32 -0.87 14.63
C PRO A 219 -13.81 -1.96 13.65
N ASN A 220 -14.03 -1.64 12.37
CA ASN A 220 -14.51 -2.64 11.41
C ASN A 220 -13.44 -3.70 11.15
N GLY A 221 -13.81 -4.96 11.40
CA GLY A 221 -12.98 -6.12 11.11
C GLY A 221 -13.25 -6.71 9.72
N VAL A 222 -12.29 -7.47 9.21
CA VAL A 222 -12.40 -8.20 7.94
C VAL A 222 -12.59 -9.69 8.19
N ASN A 223 -13.67 -10.26 7.65
CA ASN A 223 -13.92 -11.71 7.71
C ASN A 223 -14.06 -12.38 6.34
N ASP A 224 -14.42 -11.62 5.31
CA ASP A 224 -14.56 -12.08 3.94
C ASP A 224 -14.06 -11.01 2.95
N LYS A 225 -14.11 -11.34 1.66
CA LYS A 225 -13.61 -10.47 0.59
C LYS A 225 -14.49 -9.24 0.33
N VAL A 226 -15.77 -9.28 0.70
CA VAL A 226 -16.67 -8.14 0.55
C VAL A 226 -16.29 -7.08 1.58
N GLN A 227 -16.17 -7.49 2.85
CA GLN A 227 -15.72 -6.61 3.94
C GLN A 227 -14.32 -6.04 3.67
N LEU A 228 -13.40 -6.85 3.10
CA LEU A 228 -12.07 -6.35 2.73
C LEU A 228 -12.14 -5.23 1.68
N ALA A 229 -13.00 -5.38 0.66
CA ALA A 229 -13.15 -4.39 -0.39
C ALA A 229 -13.83 -3.10 0.10
N GLU A 230 -14.82 -3.22 0.99
CA GLU A 230 -15.47 -2.09 1.66
C GLU A 230 -14.44 -1.31 2.50
N LEU A 231 -13.67 -2.03 3.32
CA LEU A 231 -12.64 -1.42 4.16
C LEU A 231 -11.51 -0.79 3.34
N GLU A 232 -11.17 -1.37 2.18
CA GLU A 232 -10.25 -0.76 1.21
C GLU A 232 -10.77 0.60 0.73
N ARG A 233 -12.06 0.71 0.39
CA ARG A 233 -12.65 2.01 -0.01
C ARG A 233 -12.68 3.01 1.15
N ASP A 234 -12.87 2.55 2.38
CA ASP A 234 -12.77 3.41 3.56
C ASP A 234 -11.36 3.96 3.74
N TYR A 235 -10.34 3.10 3.63
CA TYR A 235 -8.94 3.52 3.66
C TYR A 235 -8.64 4.55 2.57
N GLN A 236 -8.98 4.26 1.31
CA GLN A 236 -8.66 5.14 0.17
C GLN A 236 -9.34 6.50 0.29
N ARG A 237 -10.60 6.52 0.72
CA ARG A 237 -11.33 7.77 0.97
C ARG A 237 -10.68 8.61 2.05
N ASN A 238 -10.15 7.99 3.11
CA ASN A 238 -9.46 8.70 4.18
C ASN A 238 -8.10 9.23 3.72
N ALA A 239 -7.34 8.45 2.95
CA ALA A 239 -6.08 8.88 2.35
C ALA A 239 -6.30 10.08 1.39
N ALA A 240 -7.32 10.00 0.52
CA ALA A 240 -7.68 11.09 -0.39
C ALA A 240 -8.09 12.36 0.36
N ARG A 241 -8.88 12.24 1.44
CA ARG A 241 -9.26 13.38 2.29
C ARG A 241 -8.07 14.04 2.96
N ALA A 242 -7.08 13.26 3.42
CA ALA A 242 -5.87 13.80 4.00
C ALA A 242 -5.07 14.63 2.98
N LEU A 243 -4.99 14.17 1.72
CA LEU A 243 -4.33 14.92 0.63
C LEU A 243 -5.08 16.20 0.25
N LEU A 244 -6.41 16.13 0.13
CA LEU A 244 -7.24 17.31 -0.11
C LEU A 244 -7.07 18.35 1.01
N ALA A 245 -7.07 17.91 2.28
CA ALA A 245 -6.84 18.78 3.43
C ALA A 245 -5.42 19.40 3.44
N ALA A 246 -4.44 18.72 2.85
CA ALA A 246 -3.08 19.21 2.67
C ALA A 246 -2.91 20.14 1.45
N GLY A 247 -3.97 20.37 0.65
CA GLY A 247 -3.96 21.29 -0.49
C GLY A 247 -3.74 20.64 -1.86
N VAL A 248 -3.64 19.31 -1.94
CA VAL A 248 -3.55 18.60 -3.22
C VAL A 248 -4.89 18.64 -3.94
N THR A 249 -4.90 18.93 -5.24
CA THR A 249 -6.09 18.83 -6.08
C THR A 249 -6.26 17.40 -6.57
N LEU A 250 -7.27 16.69 -6.07
CA LEU A 250 -7.72 15.41 -6.64
C LEU A 250 -8.98 15.66 -7.46
N ILE A 251 -8.93 15.39 -8.77
CA ILE A 251 -10.08 15.61 -9.67
C ILE A 251 -11.28 14.73 -9.28
N ASP A 252 -11.01 13.50 -8.83
CA ASP A 252 -12.03 12.62 -8.24
C ASP A 252 -11.42 11.77 -7.12
N PRO A 253 -11.67 12.08 -5.84
CA PRO A 253 -11.10 11.35 -4.72
C PRO A 253 -11.63 9.90 -4.59
N ALA A 254 -12.72 9.54 -5.27
CA ALA A 254 -13.23 8.16 -5.29
C ALA A 254 -12.49 7.28 -6.31
N ARG A 255 -11.76 7.90 -7.25
CA ARG A 255 -10.93 7.24 -8.27
C ARG A 255 -9.45 7.56 -8.08
N PHE A 256 -9.02 7.50 -6.83
CA PHE A 256 -7.63 7.64 -6.40
C PHE A 256 -7.29 6.45 -5.50
N ASP A 257 -6.12 5.85 -5.70
CA ASP A 257 -5.66 4.72 -4.90
C ASP A 257 -4.21 4.93 -4.44
N LEU A 258 -4.01 4.97 -3.12
CA LEU A 258 -2.72 4.99 -2.45
C LEU A 258 -2.43 3.64 -1.80
N ARG A 259 -1.28 3.04 -2.14
CA ARG A 259 -0.79 1.76 -1.63
C ARG A 259 0.66 1.89 -1.15
N GLY A 260 0.84 2.74 -0.13
CA GLY A 260 2.13 3.14 0.38
C GLY A 260 2.08 4.55 0.94
N GLU A 261 3.07 5.36 0.61
CA GLU A 261 3.24 6.72 1.08
C GLU A 261 3.40 7.67 -0.09
N ILE A 262 2.78 8.84 0.03
CA ILE A 262 2.88 9.92 -0.96
C ILE A 262 3.16 11.23 -0.25
N ALA A 263 4.18 11.94 -0.72
CA ALA A 263 4.49 13.31 -0.30
C ALA A 263 4.27 14.24 -1.49
N CYS A 264 3.43 15.25 -1.32
CA CYS A 264 3.13 16.24 -2.35
C CYS A 264 3.60 17.62 -1.90
N GLY A 265 4.13 18.39 -2.85
CA GLY A 265 4.33 19.82 -2.73
C GLY A 265 3.02 20.61 -2.88
N THR A 266 3.17 21.91 -3.10
CA THR A 266 2.06 22.87 -3.27
C THR A 266 1.51 22.78 -4.70
N ASP A 267 0.21 23.07 -4.89
CA ASP A 267 -0.43 23.14 -6.21
C ASP A 267 -0.29 21.88 -7.08
N VAL A 268 -0.13 20.71 -6.45
CA VAL A 268 -0.15 19.41 -7.14
C VAL A 268 -1.57 19.08 -7.59
N ALA A 269 -1.72 18.66 -8.86
CA ALA A 269 -2.99 18.19 -9.41
C ALA A 269 -2.89 16.73 -9.89
N ILE A 270 -3.84 15.90 -9.46
CA ILE A 270 -3.91 14.48 -9.81
C ILE A 270 -5.29 14.19 -10.41
N ASP A 271 -5.28 13.72 -11.64
CA ASP A 271 -6.46 13.32 -12.39
C ASP A 271 -6.94 11.90 -12.00
N VAL A 272 -8.02 11.46 -12.61
CA VAL A 272 -8.76 10.26 -12.24
C VAL A 272 -7.99 8.96 -12.50
N ASN A 273 -8.35 7.92 -11.74
CA ASN A 273 -7.84 6.55 -11.87
C ASN A 273 -6.32 6.40 -11.65
N CYS A 274 -5.70 7.32 -10.92
CA CYS A 274 -4.28 7.21 -10.60
C CYS A 274 -4.04 6.24 -9.43
N VAL A 275 -3.01 5.41 -9.55
CA VAL A 275 -2.57 4.46 -8.51
C VAL A 275 -1.13 4.79 -8.11
N PHE A 276 -0.92 5.00 -6.82
CA PHE A 276 0.39 5.30 -6.22
C PHE A 276 0.82 4.17 -5.31
N GLU A 277 2.03 3.63 -5.51
CA GLU A 277 2.51 2.46 -4.79
C GLU A 277 3.92 2.66 -4.21
N GLY A 278 4.19 2.08 -3.05
CA GLY A 278 5.48 2.26 -2.37
C GLY A 278 5.69 3.70 -1.92
N HIS A 279 6.86 4.29 -2.15
CA HIS A 279 7.14 5.69 -1.76
C HIS A 279 7.16 6.60 -2.99
N VAL A 280 6.24 7.56 -3.05
CA VAL A 280 6.15 8.53 -4.14
C VAL A 280 6.32 9.96 -3.63
N THR A 281 7.13 10.76 -4.31
CA THR A 281 7.26 12.20 -4.04
C THR A 281 6.90 13.00 -5.28
N ILE A 282 6.07 14.02 -5.12
CA ILE A 282 5.59 14.90 -6.20
C ILE A 282 5.90 16.35 -5.81
N GLY A 283 6.73 17.03 -6.60
CA GLY A 283 7.13 18.41 -6.39
C GLY A 283 6.04 19.44 -6.68
N ASP A 284 6.33 20.69 -6.33
CA ASP A 284 5.39 21.81 -6.46
C ASP A 284 4.88 22.00 -7.89
N GLY A 285 3.58 22.25 -8.06
CA GLY A 285 2.95 22.55 -9.34
C GLY A 285 2.94 21.39 -10.36
N ALA A 286 3.37 20.19 -9.97
CA ALA A 286 3.36 19.04 -10.86
C ALA A 286 1.93 18.52 -11.12
N THR A 287 1.71 18.00 -12.33
CA THR A 287 0.40 17.48 -12.76
C THR A 287 0.49 16.03 -13.20
N ILE A 288 -0.39 15.19 -12.66
CA ILE A 288 -0.51 13.78 -13.02
C ILE A 288 -1.83 13.56 -13.77
N GLY A 289 -1.73 13.18 -15.04
CA GLY A 289 -2.85 12.87 -15.92
C GLY A 289 -3.50 11.53 -15.62
N ALA A 290 -4.67 11.30 -16.22
CA ALA A 290 -5.51 10.16 -15.87
C ALA A 290 -4.85 8.79 -16.13
N ASN A 291 -5.23 7.80 -15.30
CA ASN A 291 -4.82 6.40 -15.44
C ASN A 291 -3.30 6.19 -15.35
N CYS A 292 -2.58 7.03 -14.61
CA CYS A 292 -1.17 6.80 -14.32
C CYS A 292 -0.97 5.80 -13.18
N VAL A 293 0.11 5.03 -13.25
CA VAL A 293 0.56 4.15 -12.18
C VAL A 293 1.99 4.52 -11.84
N ILE A 294 2.21 5.02 -10.63
CA ILE A 294 3.49 5.57 -10.19
C ILE A 294 3.94 4.82 -8.93
N ARG A 295 5.09 4.15 -9.03
CA ARG A 295 5.66 3.34 -7.95
C ARG A 295 7.08 3.77 -7.63
N ASN A 296 7.40 3.93 -6.35
CA ASN A 296 8.78 4.17 -5.89
C ASN A 296 9.51 5.27 -6.68
N SER A 297 8.84 6.38 -6.99
CA SER A 297 9.32 7.37 -7.96
C SER A 297 9.27 8.79 -7.40
N THR A 298 10.17 9.62 -7.88
CA THR A 298 10.25 11.05 -7.54
C THR A 298 9.99 11.89 -8.77
N ILE A 299 9.09 12.87 -8.65
CA ILE A 299 8.65 13.76 -9.72
C ILE A 299 8.97 15.19 -9.29
N GLY A 300 9.76 15.90 -10.08
CA GLY A 300 10.19 17.27 -9.82
C GLY A 300 9.08 18.30 -9.98
N ALA A 301 9.38 19.54 -9.58
CA ALA A 301 8.44 20.66 -9.66
C ALA A 301 8.07 20.99 -11.12
N GLY A 302 6.84 21.44 -11.36
CA GLY A 302 6.34 21.82 -12.69
C GLY A 302 6.19 20.67 -13.70
N THR A 303 6.60 19.46 -13.33
CA THR A 303 6.62 18.30 -14.23
C THR A 303 5.21 17.80 -14.55
N ARG A 304 5.03 17.42 -15.82
CA ARG A 304 3.77 16.92 -16.36
C ARG A 304 3.91 15.46 -16.71
N ILE A 305 3.17 14.61 -16.00
CA ILE A 305 3.00 13.20 -16.35
C ILE A 305 1.66 13.06 -17.07
N GLU A 306 1.70 12.83 -18.37
CA GLU A 306 0.53 12.67 -19.23
C GLU A 306 -0.13 11.30 -19.06
N ALA A 307 -1.40 11.21 -19.46
CA ALA A 307 -2.26 10.06 -19.23
C ALA A 307 -1.66 8.71 -19.68
N PHE A 308 -2.02 7.64 -18.96
CA PHE A 308 -1.57 6.27 -19.22
C PHE A 308 -0.04 6.07 -19.16
N SER A 309 0.68 6.95 -18.48
CA SER A 309 2.12 6.80 -18.25
C SER A 309 2.38 6.02 -16.97
N HIS A 310 3.35 5.09 -17.03
CA HIS A 310 3.66 4.20 -15.92
C HIS A 310 5.13 4.35 -15.52
N LEU A 311 5.35 4.62 -14.23
CA LEU A 311 6.66 4.88 -13.64
C LEU A 311 6.91 3.88 -12.51
N ASP A 312 8.09 3.25 -12.50
CA ASP A 312 8.52 2.35 -11.43
C ASP A 312 10.02 2.55 -11.16
N GLY A 313 10.37 3.09 -9.99
CA GLY A 313 11.77 3.36 -9.64
C GLY A 313 12.42 4.45 -10.49
N ALA A 314 11.66 5.48 -10.87
CA ALA A 314 12.11 6.58 -11.73
C ALA A 314 12.35 7.86 -10.94
N VAL A 315 13.35 8.64 -11.37
CA VAL A 315 13.58 10.01 -10.93
C VAL A 315 13.36 10.92 -12.13
N VAL A 316 12.46 11.88 -11.99
CA VAL A 316 12.12 12.86 -13.02
C VAL A 316 12.36 14.25 -12.46
N GLY A 317 13.21 15.03 -13.13
CA GLY A 317 13.58 16.39 -12.78
C GLY A 317 12.42 17.38 -12.92
N ALA A 318 12.74 18.66 -12.78
CA ALA A 318 11.77 19.75 -12.89
C ALA A 318 11.38 20.04 -14.34
N ASP A 319 10.17 20.54 -14.55
CA ASP A 319 9.66 20.99 -15.85
C ASP A 319 9.76 19.95 -16.98
N ALA A 320 9.79 18.66 -16.62
CA ALA A 320 9.85 17.56 -17.56
C ALA A 320 8.45 17.21 -18.08
N HIS A 321 8.38 16.69 -19.31
CA HIS A 321 7.14 16.23 -19.94
C HIS A 321 7.24 14.73 -20.23
N VAL A 322 6.39 13.92 -19.62
CA VAL A 322 6.41 12.45 -19.74
C VAL A 322 5.06 11.93 -20.20
N GLY A 323 5.02 11.31 -21.37
CA GLY A 323 3.85 10.65 -21.95
C GLY A 323 3.12 11.46 -23.02
N PRO A 324 1.87 11.07 -23.35
CA PRO A 324 1.10 9.95 -22.76
C PRO A 324 1.69 8.58 -23.14
N TYR A 325 1.31 7.50 -22.47
CA TYR A 325 1.79 6.13 -22.77
C TYR A 325 3.31 5.93 -22.67
N ALA A 326 3.99 6.70 -21.82
CA ALA A 326 5.41 6.47 -21.52
C ALA A 326 5.58 5.34 -20.51
N ARG A 327 6.69 4.60 -20.59
CA ARG A 327 7.06 3.58 -19.61
C ARG A 327 8.45 3.86 -19.05
N LEU A 328 8.51 4.38 -17.83
CA LEU A 328 9.78 4.53 -17.10
C LEU A 328 9.95 3.33 -16.16
N ARG A 329 11.06 2.62 -16.31
CA ARG A 329 11.42 1.44 -15.53
C ARG A 329 12.52 1.77 -14.52
N PRO A 330 12.84 0.85 -13.59
CA PRO A 330 13.84 1.12 -12.56
C PRO A 330 15.16 1.62 -13.14
N GLY A 331 15.68 2.68 -12.53
CA GLY A 331 16.91 3.35 -12.95
C GLY A 331 16.73 4.32 -14.13
N ALA A 332 15.50 4.70 -14.49
CA ALA A 332 15.26 5.84 -15.35
C ALA A 332 15.50 7.14 -14.56
N ASP A 333 16.45 7.95 -15.02
CA ASP A 333 16.86 9.21 -14.38
C ASP A 333 16.80 10.35 -15.42
N LEU A 334 15.77 11.17 -15.33
CA LEU A 334 15.53 12.25 -16.27
C LEU A 334 15.88 13.57 -15.56
N ALA A 335 16.81 14.33 -16.12
CA ALA A 335 17.09 15.68 -15.66
C ALA A 335 15.96 16.65 -15.98
N ASP A 336 16.14 17.91 -15.61
CA ASP A 336 15.17 18.97 -15.87
C ASP A 336 14.88 19.15 -17.36
N GLU A 337 13.67 19.57 -17.69
CA GLU A 337 13.23 19.92 -19.05
C GLU A 337 13.34 18.76 -20.07
N VAL A 338 13.47 17.50 -19.61
CA VAL A 338 13.48 16.32 -20.48
C VAL A 338 12.07 16.02 -21.00
N HIS A 339 11.98 15.59 -22.26
CA HIS A 339 10.73 15.18 -22.89
C HIS A 339 10.76 13.71 -23.28
N ILE A 340 9.92 12.90 -22.64
CA ILE A 340 9.62 11.52 -23.04
C ILE A 340 8.20 11.50 -23.58
N GLY A 341 8.01 11.19 -24.85
CA GLY A 341 6.67 11.17 -25.43
C GLY A 341 6.07 9.77 -25.50
N ASN A 342 5.19 9.55 -26.48
CA ASN A 342 4.35 8.36 -26.52
C ASN A 342 5.04 7.09 -27.00
N PHE A 343 4.73 5.98 -26.31
CA PHE A 343 5.29 4.65 -26.58
C PHE A 343 6.82 4.62 -26.49
N VAL A 344 7.36 5.38 -25.54
CA VAL A 344 8.78 5.39 -25.22
C VAL A 344 9.01 4.63 -23.93
N GLU A 345 9.95 3.68 -23.96
CA GLU A 345 10.39 2.92 -22.79
C GLU A 345 11.81 3.35 -22.41
N VAL A 346 12.01 3.71 -21.14
CA VAL A 346 13.32 4.07 -20.57
C VAL A 346 13.64 3.11 -19.43
N LYS A 347 14.85 2.55 -19.41
CA LYS A 347 15.27 1.59 -18.38
C LYS A 347 16.76 1.73 -18.08
N ASN A 348 17.11 1.87 -16.79
CA ASN A 348 18.51 1.98 -16.37
C ASN A 348 19.30 2.98 -17.24
N ALA A 349 18.73 4.16 -17.45
CA ALA A 349 19.26 5.15 -18.37
C ALA A 349 19.09 6.56 -17.80
N SER A 350 20.09 7.40 -18.02
CA SER A 350 20.05 8.82 -17.67
C SER A 350 19.90 9.69 -18.91
N LEU A 351 19.03 10.69 -18.84
CA LEU A 351 18.86 11.70 -19.88
C LEU A 351 19.10 13.08 -19.27
N ALA A 352 20.10 13.79 -19.77
CA ALA A 352 20.43 15.12 -19.28
C ALA A 352 19.52 16.21 -19.88
N LYS A 353 19.69 17.42 -19.34
CA LYS A 353 18.79 18.56 -19.52
C LYS A 353 18.38 18.82 -20.96
N GLY A 354 17.08 19.02 -21.19
CA GLY A 354 16.52 19.43 -22.48
C GLY A 354 16.57 18.36 -23.59
N SER A 355 16.96 17.12 -23.25
CA SER A 355 16.96 16.01 -24.21
C SER A 355 15.56 15.45 -24.40
N LYS A 356 15.31 14.91 -25.60
CA LYS A 356 13.98 14.43 -25.99
C LYS A 356 14.02 13.09 -26.69
N ALA A 357 13.08 12.23 -26.33
CA ALA A 357 12.73 11.00 -27.02
C ALA A 357 11.20 10.96 -27.11
N ASN A 358 10.65 11.40 -28.24
CA ASN A 358 9.23 11.73 -28.30
C ASN A 358 8.33 10.57 -28.72
N HIS A 359 8.83 9.59 -29.48
CA HIS A 359 7.95 8.59 -30.07
C HIS A 359 8.63 7.23 -30.23
N LEU A 360 7.94 6.14 -29.87
CA LEU A 360 8.25 4.78 -30.31
C LEU A 360 9.72 4.37 -30.11
N ALA A 361 10.33 4.73 -28.99
CA ALA A 361 11.76 4.51 -28.75
C ALA A 361 12.01 3.63 -27.52
N TYR A 362 13.09 2.86 -27.56
CA TYR A 362 13.60 2.12 -26.40
C TYR A 362 14.99 2.63 -26.04
N VAL A 363 15.14 3.16 -24.83
CA VAL A 363 16.38 3.70 -24.27
C VAL A 363 16.74 2.91 -23.01
N GLY A 364 17.53 1.87 -23.19
CA GLY A 364 17.96 0.94 -22.16
C GLY A 364 19.45 1.01 -21.89
N ASP A 365 19.87 0.94 -20.63
CA ASP A 365 21.28 0.83 -20.23
C ASP A 365 22.14 1.94 -20.89
N SER A 366 21.73 3.21 -20.76
CA SER A 366 22.26 4.32 -21.57
C SER A 366 22.64 5.56 -20.75
N THR A 367 23.60 6.34 -21.24
CA THR A 367 23.85 7.72 -20.79
C THR A 367 23.56 8.65 -21.96
N VAL A 368 22.64 9.58 -21.82
CA VAL A 368 22.28 10.56 -22.86
C VAL A 368 22.59 11.96 -22.35
N GLY A 369 23.41 12.68 -23.10
CA GLY A 369 23.82 14.06 -22.84
C GLY A 369 22.67 15.06 -22.97
N ALA A 370 23.00 16.34 -22.88
CA ALA A 370 22.05 17.44 -22.91
C ALA A 370 21.65 17.80 -24.35
N ARG A 371 20.43 18.31 -24.53
CA ARG A 371 19.90 18.79 -25.83
C ARG A 371 19.98 17.76 -26.96
N VAL A 372 19.93 16.48 -26.62
CA VAL A 372 19.91 15.37 -27.58
C VAL A 372 18.50 15.21 -28.14
N ASN A 373 18.40 14.93 -29.44
CA ASN A 373 17.14 14.57 -30.09
C ASN A 373 17.17 13.10 -30.53
N ILE A 374 16.39 12.26 -29.86
CA ILE A 374 16.21 10.85 -30.21
C ILE A 374 15.00 10.72 -31.14
N GLY A 375 15.27 10.45 -32.42
CA GLY A 375 14.25 10.25 -33.44
C GLY A 375 13.35 9.06 -33.18
N ALA A 376 12.14 9.10 -33.74
CA ALA A 376 11.12 8.08 -33.55
C ALA A 376 11.61 6.70 -34.01
N GLY A 377 11.29 5.62 -33.29
CA GLY A 377 11.73 4.27 -33.66
C GLY A 377 13.17 3.93 -33.26
N THR A 378 13.88 4.83 -32.57
CA THR A 378 15.26 4.56 -32.14
C THR A 378 15.30 3.48 -31.07
N ILE A 379 16.23 2.54 -31.20
CA ILE A 379 16.42 1.42 -30.27
C ILE A 379 17.88 1.34 -29.85
N THR A 380 18.13 1.35 -28.54
CA THR A 380 19.42 0.95 -27.97
C THR A 380 19.47 -0.57 -27.86
N CYS A 381 20.21 -1.23 -28.76
CA CYS A 381 20.41 -2.68 -28.76
C CYS A 381 21.43 -3.04 -27.68
N ASN A 382 20.96 -3.16 -26.43
CA ASN A 382 21.80 -3.29 -25.23
C ASN A 382 22.06 -4.73 -24.77
N TYR A 383 21.51 -5.75 -25.45
CA TYR A 383 21.61 -7.15 -25.03
C TYR A 383 22.10 -8.04 -26.18
N ASP A 384 23.11 -8.86 -25.92
CA ASP A 384 23.76 -9.73 -26.91
C ASP A 384 23.27 -11.20 -26.89
N GLY A 385 22.36 -11.54 -25.96
CA GLY A 385 21.94 -12.92 -25.70
C GLY A 385 22.44 -13.48 -24.36
N ALA A 386 23.41 -12.83 -23.73
CA ALA A 386 23.95 -13.20 -22.41
C ALA A 386 24.20 -12.00 -21.49
N ASN A 387 24.80 -10.93 -22.01
CA ASN A 387 25.22 -9.76 -21.25
C ASN A 387 24.56 -8.49 -21.75
N LYS A 388 24.63 -7.45 -20.90
CA LYS A 388 24.17 -6.11 -21.24
C LYS A 388 25.31 -5.14 -21.36
N HIS A 389 25.20 -4.22 -22.32
CA HIS A 389 26.22 -3.24 -22.64
C HIS A 389 25.64 -1.82 -22.68
N ARG A 390 26.48 -0.82 -22.39
CA ARG A 390 26.04 0.57 -22.35
C ARG A 390 26.10 1.26 -23.70
N THR A 391 25.10 2.09 -23.97
CA THR A 391 25.16 3.12 -25.03
C THR A 391 25.47 4.48 -24.40
N VAL A 392 26.41 5.23 -24.97
CA VAL A 392 26.70 6.60 -24.58
C VAL A 392 26.35 7.52 -25.73
N ILE A 393 25.53 8.53 -25.48
CA ILE A 393 25.20 9.60 -26.43
C ILE A 393 25.60 10.90 -25.75
N GLU A 394 26.55 11.63 -26.33
CA GLU A 394 27.02 12.91 -25.79
C GLU A 394 26.07 14.06 -26.17
N ASP A 395 26.37 15.28 -25.72
CA ASP A 395 25.48 16.43 -25.89
C ASP A 395 25.31 16.82 -27.36
N ASP A 396 24.21 17.52 -27.65
CA ASP A 396 23.95 18.15 -28.95
C ASP A 396 23.90 17.16 -30.13
N VAL A 397 23.66 15.87 -29.83
CA VAL A 397 23.51 14.81 -30.84
C VAL A 397 22.09 14.80 -31.43
N PHE A 398 22.02 14.60 -32.74
CA PHE A 398 20.78 14.30 -33.45
C PHE A 398 20.77 12.84 -33.91
N ILE A 399 19.79 12.07 -33.44
CA ILE A 399 19.60 10.68 -33.87
C ILE A 399 18.40 10.62 -34.81
N GLY A 400 18.65 10.30 -36.07
CA GLY A 400 17.59 10.11 -37.06
C GLY A 400 16.66 8.97 -36.69
N SER A 401 15.40 9.06 -37.13
CA SER A 401 14.38 8.05 -36.86
C SER A 401 14.81 6.65 -37.30
N ASP A 402 14.31 5.64 -36.60
CA ASP A 402 14.55 4.22 -36.85
C ASP A 402 16.04 3.85 -36.83
N THR A 403 16.81 4.50 -35.96
CA THR A 403 18.23 4.17 -35.74
C THR A 403 18.37 3.03 -34.73
N GLN A 404 19.28 2.09 -35.01
CA GLN A 404 19.68 1.07 -34.05
C GLN A 404 21.09 1.37 -33.52
N LEU A 405 21.22 1.53 -32.20
CA LEU A 405 22.50 1.76 -31.53
C LEU A 405 22.97 0.45 -30.89
N VAL A 406 23.93 -0.22 -31.53
CA VAL A 406 24.44 -1.52 -31.08
C VAL A 406 25.49 -1.32 -30.01
N ALA A 407 25.09 -1.55 -28.75
CA ALA A 407 25.98 -1.39 -27.61
C ALA A 407 27.04 -2.50 -27.54
N PRO A 408 28.26 -2.23 -27.02
CA PRO A 408 28.71 -0.94 -26.52
C PRO A 408 29.08 0.03 -27.64
N VAL A 409 28.58 1.27 -27.56
CA VAL A 409 28.85 2.32 -28.55
C VAL A 409 28.74 3.72 -27.96
N THR A 410 29.61 4.62 -28.41
CA THR A 410 29.59 6.04 -28.08
C THR A 410 29.27 6.89 -29.31
N VAL A 411 28.17 7.63 -29.26
CA VAL A 411 27.84 8.68 -30.22
C VAL A 411 28.35 10.01 -29.67
N ARG A 412 29.41 10.53 -30.30
CA ARG A 412 30.12 11.72 -29.84
C ARG A 412 29.33 13.01 -30.08
N ARG A 413 29.70 14.04 -29.33
CA ARG A 413 29.07 15.36 -29.34
C ARG A 413 28.86 15.91 -30.76
N GLY A 414 27.73 16.56 -30.98
CA GLY A 414 27.41 17.22 -32.26
C GLY A 414 27.17 16.28 -33.44
N THR A 415 27.26 14.96 -33.25
CA THR A 415 27.03 13.98 -34.32
C THR A 415 25.58 14.03 -34.79
N THR A 416 25.39 13.94 -36.11
CA THR A 416 24.10 13.66 -36.74
C THR A 416 24.09 12.24 -37.30
N ILE A 417 23.16 11.42 -36.83
CA ILE A 417 22.89 10.08 -37.38
C ILE A 417 21.75 10.17 -38.39
N ALA A 418 21.96 9.73 -39.63
CA ALA A 418 20.90 9.67 -40.63
C ALA A 418 19.83 8.62 -40.26
N ALA A 419 18.60 8.79 -40.73
CA ALA A 419 17.51 7.87 -40.45
C ALA A 419 17.77 6.44 -40.97
N GLY A 420 17.28 5.45 -40.22
CA GLY A 420 17.42 4.03 -40.53
C GLY A 420 18.85 3.51 -40.41
N THR A 421 19.72 4.19 -39.67
CA THR A 421 21.14 3.82 -39.57
C THR A 421 21.33 2.81 -38.44
N THR A 422 22.12 1.78 -38.68
CA THR A 422 22.68 0.94 -37.63
C THR A 422 24.06 1.49 -37.26
N VAL A 423 24.26 1.81 -35.98
CA VAL A 423 25.52 2.33 -35.44
C VAL A 423 26.13 1.25 -34.55
N TRP A 424 27.28 0.69 -34.97
CA TRP A 424 27.98 -0.39 -34.25
C TRP A 424 29.45 -0.06 -33.94
N LYS A 425 29.85 1.19 -34.18
CA LYS A 425 31.17 1.74 -33.86
C LYS A 425 30.99 3.16 -33.36
N ASP A 426 31.89 3.59 -32.50
CA ASP A 426 31.93 4.97 -32.02
C ASP A 426 31.96 5.95 -33.19
N THR A 427 31.25 7.06 -33.03
CA THR A 427 31.19 8.13 -34.05
C THR A 427 32.28 9.17 -33.78
N PRO A 428 32.79 9.88 -34.79
CA PRO A 428 33.57 11.09 -34.58
C PRO A 428 32.67 12.26 -34.09
N GLU A 429 33.24 13.24 -33.41
CA GLU A 429 32.55 14.51 -33.09
C GLU A 429 32.12 15.25 -34.37
N ASP A 430 31.05 16.05 -34.26
CA ASP A 430 30.56 16.96 -35.31
C ASP A 430 30.38 16.32 -36.70
N SER A 431 29.95 15.06 -36.73
CA SER A 431 30.00 14.23 -37.94
C SER A 431 28.65 13.77 -38.49
N LEU A 432 28.65 13.60 -39.82
CA LEU A 432 27.77 12.81 -40.68
C LEU A 432 27.89 11.29 -40.50
N VAL A 433 26.99 10.58 -39.79
CA VAL A 433 26.98 9.09 -39.81
C VAL A 433 25.77 8.53 -40.55
N LEU A 434 26.03 7.67 -41.54
CA LEU A 434 25.03 6.91 -42.27
C LEU A 434 25.58 5.56 -42.75
N ASN A 435 24.69 4.61 -42.99
CA ASN A 435 25.04 3.41 -43.77
C ASN A 435 24.67 3.64 -45.23
N GLY A 436 25.55 3.27 -46.17
CA GLY A 436 25.29 3.37 -47.59
C GLY A 436 24.06 2.55 -48.00
N LYS A 437 23.11 3.18 -48.70
CA LYS A 437 21.87 2.55 -49.17
C LYS A 437 21.63 2.94 -50.63
N THR A 438 21.12 2.00 -51.42
CA THR A 438 20.66 2.26 -52.79
C THR A 438 19.14 2.16 -52.83
N GLN A 439 18.47 3.18 -53.36
CA GLN A 439 17.04 3.13 -53.61
C GLN A 439 16.78 2.60 -55.02
N GLU A 440 16.05 1.49 -55.13
CA GLU A 440 15.62 0.92 -56.41
C GLU A 440 14.10 1.04 -56.57
N ALA A 441 13.65 1.48 -57.76
CA ALA A 441 12.24 1.53 -58.11
C ALA A 441 11.92 0.47 -59.18
N LYS A 442 11.08 -0.51 -58.85
CA LYS A 442 10.61 -1.54 -59.79
C LYS A 442 9.29 -1.13 -60.43
N MET A 443 9.37 -0.65 -61.67
CA MET A 443 8.19 -0.31 -62.46
C MET A 443 7.40 -1.58 -62.82
N GLY A 444 6.06 -1.50 -62.82
CA GLY A 444 5.19 -2.62 -63.17
C GLY A 444 4.91 -3.62 -62.04
N TYR A 445 5.25 -3.30 -60.78
CA TYR A 445 4.87 -4.14 -59.65
C TYR A 445 3.34 -4.25 -59.51
N VAL A 446 2.82 -5.48 -59.65
CA VAL A 446 1.40 -5.78 -59.45
C VAL A 446 1.19 -6.31 -58.03
N ARG A 447 0.55 -5.51 -57.16
CA ARG A 447 0.17 -5.96 -55.81
C ARG A 447 -0.74 -7.21 -55.92
N PRO A 448 -0.51 -8.27 -55.11
CA PRO A 448 -1.36 -9.46 -55.12
C PRO A 448 -2.84 -9.12 -54.99
N ARG A 449 -3.66 -9.69 -55.88
CA ARG A 449 -5.12 -9.55 -55.84
C ARG A 449 -5.70 -10.84 -55.26
N LYS A 450 -6.63 -10.70 -54.31
CA LYS A 450 -7.42 -11.85 -53.82
C LYS A 450 -8.19 -12.44 -55.00
N GLN A 451 -8.11 -13.75 -55.19
CA GLN A 451 -9.02 -14.45 -56.10
C GLN A 451 -10.44 -14.31 -55.52
N LYS A 452 -11.38 -13.79 -56.33
CA LYS A 452 -12.80 -13.82 -55.94
C LYS A 452 -13.20 -15.30 -55.90
N ARG A 453 -13.59 -15.77 -54.71
CA ARG A 453 -14.20 -17.10 -54.55
C ARG A 453 -15.58 -17.12 -55.17
#